data_AF-A0AAP4D1I3-F1
#
_entry.id   AF-A0AAP4D1I3-F1
#
_cell.length_a   1.000
_cell.length_b   1.000
_cell.length_c   1.000
_cell.angle_alpha   90.00
_cell.angle_beta   90.00
_cell.angle_gamma   90.00
#
_symmetry.space_group_name_H-M   'P 1'
#
loop_
_entity.id
_entity.type
_entity.pdbx_description
1 polymer ?
#
loop_
_entity_poly.entity_id
_entity_poly.type
_entity_poly.pdbx_seq_one_letter_code
_entity_poly.pdbx_strand_id
1 'polypeptide(L)' 'EKEKAEIRKIDADTDAVNVATGALTGNEIRQKIANDPDSPYHSLDLSDDIEIEDDYEDDDQREEEIDAANAESNSS' A
#
# COMPACT_ATOMS: atom_id res chain seq x y z
N GLU A 1 23.87 13.11 -0.68
CA GLU A 1 23.13 11.82 -0.75
C GLU A 1 22.34 11.54 0.53
N LYS A 2 22.99 11.46 1.71
CA LYS A 2 22.30 11.23 3.00
C LYS A 2 21.17 12.23 3.29
N GLU A 3 21.43 13.53 3.17
CA GLU A 3 20.42 14.57 3.39
C GLU A 3 19.21 14.42 2.44
N LYS A 4 19.45 14.13 1.15
CA LYS A 4 18.38 13.87 0.18
C LYS A 4 17.57 12.63 0.56
N ALA A 5 18.22 11.57 1.05
CA ALA A 5 17.54 10.36 1.51
C ALA A 5 16.70 10.62 2.78
N GLU A 6 17.20 11.44 3.71
CA GLU A 6 16.45 11.85 4.90
C GLU A 6 15.21 12.67 4.53
N ILE A 7 15.34 13.62 3.61
CA ILE A 7 14.19 14.39 3.09
C ILE A 7 13.17 13.45 2.44
N ARG A 8 13.60 12.54 1.57
CA ARG A 8 12.69 11.57 0.92
C ARG A 8 11.95 10.69 1.91
N LYS A 9 12.59 10.31 3.01
CA LYS A 9 11.93 9.55 4.08
C LYS A 9 10.86 10.41 4.75
N ILE A 10 11.18 11.65 5.11
CA ILE A 10 10.21 12.57 5.73
C ILE A 10 9.01 12.80 4.81
N ASP A 11 9.25 12.96 3.51
CA ASP A 11 8.19 13.12 2.51
C ASP A 11 7.28 11.89 2.47
N ALA A 12 7.87 10.68 2.45
CA ALA A 12 7.12 9.43 2.46
C ALA A 12 6.31 9.23 3.76
N ASP A 13 6.91 9.54 4.91
CA ASP A 13 6.23 9.50 6.21
C ASP A 13 5.05 10.49 6.25
N THR A 14 5.23 11.68 5.65
CA THR A 14 4.18 12.70 5.54
C THR A 14 3.04 12.25 4.62
N ASP A 15 3.37 11.67 3.47
CA ASP A 15 2.39 11.12 2.53
C ASP A 15 1.56 10.01 3.19
N ALA A 16 2.18 9.14 3.97
CA ALA A 16 1.50 8.10 4.74
C ALA A 16 0.48 8.69 5.74
N VAL A 17 0.84 9.78 6.44
CA VAL A 17 -0.08 10.48 7.35
C VAL A 17 -1.24 11.15 6.58
N ASN A 18 -0.97 11.77 5.44
CA ASN A 18 -2.01 12.41 4.63
C ASN A 18 -3.03 11.39 4.11
N VAL A 19 -2.57 10.19 3.72
CA VAL A 19 -3.44 9.09 3.31
C VAL A 19 -4.24 8.55 4.51
N ALA A 20 -3.57 8.29 5.64
CA ALA A 20 -4.21 7.76 6.84
C ALA A 20 -5.30 8.71 7.40
N THR A 21 -5.10 10.02 7.24
CA THR A 21 -6.09 11.04 7.67
C THR A 21 -7.17 11.32 6.62
N GLY A 22 -7.07 10.73 5.43
CA GLY A 22 -7.98 10.96 4.32
C GLY A 22 -7.83 12.35 3.67
N ALA A 23 -6.75 13.07 3.98
CA ALA A 23 -6.44 14.36 3.36
C ALA A 23 -6.02 14.20 1.90
N LEU A 24 -5.39 13.06 1.57
CA LEU A 24 -5.06 12.65 0.21
C LEU A 24 -5.45 11.19 -0.01
N THR A 25 -5.75 10.83 -1.25
CA THR A 25 -5.94 9.46 -1.70
C THR A 25 -4.61 8.84 -2.12
N GLY A 26 -4.55 7.51 -2.14
CA GLY A 26 -3.39 6.80 -2.70
C GLY A 26 -3.11 7.16 -4.16
N ASN A 27 -4.15 7.53 -4.94
CA ASN A 27 -3.97 7.94 -6.34
C ASN A 27 -3.27 9.29 -6.47
N GLU A 28 -3.60 10.25 -5.62
CA GLU A 28 -2.92 11.55 -5.59
C GLU A 28 -1.44 11.42 -5.21
N ILE A 29 -1.11 10.50 -4.28
CA ILE A 29 0.29 10.18 -3.97
C ILE A 29 1.00 9.51 -5.15
N ARG A 30 0.36 8.55 -5.84
CA ARG A 30 0.93 7.94 -7.05
C ARG A 30 1.20 8.99 -8.13
N GLN A 31 0.27 9.90 -8.37
CA GLN A 31 0.43 10.99 -9.33
C GLN A 31 1.59 11.93 -8.96
N LYS A 32 1.71 12.29 -7.67
CA LYS A 32 2.85 13.06 -7.16
C LYS A 32 4.18 12.36 -7.45
N ILE A 33 4.28 11.06 -7.16
CA ILE A 33 5.49 10.25 -7.36
C ILE A 33 5.82 10.08 -8.85
N ALA A 34 4.82 9.97 -9.72
CA ALA A 34 5.01 9.88 -11.17
C ALA A 34 5.49 11.21 -11.79
N ASN A 35 5.05 12.33 -11.22
CA ASN A 35 5.44 13.66 -11.66
C ASN A 35 6.81 14.13 -11.13
N ASP A 36 7.42 13.40 -10.18
CA ASP A 36 8.73 13.74 -9.63
C ASP A 36 9.88 13.24 -10.54
N PRO A 37 10.70 14.11 -11.16
CA PRO A 37 11.81 13.71 -12.04
C PRO A 37 12.91 12.91 -11.33
N ASP A 38 12.96 12.99 -10.00
CA ASP A 38 13.93 12.30 -9.18
C ASP A 38 13.42 10.94 -8.67
N SER A 39 12.15 10.60 -8.95
CA SER A 39 11.50 9.35 -8.56
C SER A 39 11.86 8.21 -9.53
N PRO A 40 12.02 6.97 -9.04
CA PRO A 40 12.13 5.78 -9.90
C PRO A 40 10.90 5.54 -10.80
N TYR A 41 9.76 6.12 -10.43
CA TYR A 41 8.50 6.00 -11.18
C TYR A 41 8.21 7.25 -12.02
N HIS A 42 9.20 8.12 -12.23
CA HIS A 42 9.01 9.32 -13.05
C HIS A 42 8.46 8.95 -14.43
N SER A 43 7.49 9.72 -14.92
CA SER A 43 6.84 9.52 -16.23
C SER A 43 6.01 8.25 -16.34
N LEU A 44 5.64 7.60 -15.23
CA LEU A 44 4.62 6.57 -15.24
C LEU A 44 3.28 7.18 -15.67
N ASP A 45 2.69 6.65 -16.73
CA ASP A 45 1.34 7.03 -17.14
C ASP A 45 0.32 6.38 -16.21
N LEU A 46 -0.49 7.21 -15.56
CA LEU A 46 -1.54 6.81 -14.64
C LEU A 46 -2.94 7.14 -15.19
N SER A 47 -3.01 7.58 -16.45
CA SER A 47 -4.28 7.89 -17.12
C SER A 47 -4.99 6.66 -17.68
N ASP A 48 -4.24 5.58 -17.91
CA ASP A 48 -4.80 4.28 -18.28
C ASP A 48 -5.40 3.57 -17.06
N ASP A 49 -6.61 3.04 -17.22
CA ASP A 49 -7.20 2.13 -16.26
C ASP A 49 -6.33 0.85 -16.22
N ILE A 50 -5.80 0.52 -15.04
CA ILE A 50 -5.09 -0.74 -14.85
C ILE A 50 -6.13 -1.86 -14.92
N GLU A 51 -6.13 -2.62 -16.01
CA GLU A 51 -6.85 -3.89 -16.09
C GLU A 51 -6.19 -4.88 -15.14
N ILE A 52 -6.73 -4.98 -13.92
CA ILE A 52 -6.40 -6.05 -13.00
C ILE A 52 -7.22 -7.25 -13.48
N GLU A 53 -6.58 -8.25 -14.07
CA GLU A 53 -7.22 -9.56 -14.25
C GLU A 53 -7.55 -10.10 -12.85
N ASP A 54 -8.84 -10.28 -12.56
CA ASP A 54 -9.38 -10.82 -11.30
C ASP A 54 -9.00 -12.31 -11.09
N ASP A 55 -7.77 -12.73 -11.39
CA ASP A 55 -7.25 -14.07 -11.09
C ASP A 55 -6.75 -14.19 -9.64
N TYR A 56 -7.35 -13.40 -8.75
CA TYR A 56 -7.29 -13.67 -7.31
C TYR A 56 -8.34 -14.74 -7.05
N GLU A 57 -7.95 -16.02 -7.16
CA GLU A 57 -8.70 -17.08 -6.48
C GLU A 57 -8.87 -16.66 -5.01
N ASP A 58 -10.13 -16.45 -4.59
CA ASP A 58 -10.56 -16.10 -3.23
C ASP A 58 -9.65 -16.74 -2.16
N ASP A 59 -8.74 -15.95 -1.54
CA ASP A 59 -8.06 -16.31 -0.29
C ASP A 59 -8.99 -16.12 0.93
N ASP A 60 -10.31 -16.23 0.70
CA ASP A 60 -11.38 -16.19 1.71
C ASP A 60 -11.40 -17.46 2.60
N GLN A 61 -10.35 -18.29 2.57
CA GLN A 61 -10.24 -19.49 3.42
C GLN A 61 -9.30 -19.33 4.62
N ARG A 62 -8.74 -18.14 4.89
CA ARG A 62 -7.83 -17.94 6.03
C ARG A 62 -8.46 -17.44 7.34
N GLU A 63 -9.77 -17.29 7.41
CA GLU A 63 -10.46 -16.90 8.67
C GLU A 63 -11.08 -18.07 9.45
N GLU A 64 -11.26 -19.27 8.89
CA GLU A 64 -11.87 -20.41 9.62
C GLU A 64 -10.89 -21.26 10.45
N GLU A 65 -9.57 -21.17 10.24
CA GLU A 65 -8.61 -22.05 10.94
C GLU A 65 -8.17 -21.55 12.33
N ILE A 66 -8.50 -20.31 12.70
CA ILE A 66 -8.03 -19.71 13.97
C ILE A 66 -8.93 -20.07 15.17
N ASP A 67 -10.19 -20.41 14.92
CA ASP A 67 -11.15 -20.77 15.98
C ASP A 67 -11.11 -22.25 16.34
N ALA A 68 -10.75 -23.15 15.41
CA ALA A 68 -10.62 -24.58 15.70
C ALA A 68 -9.42 -24.87 16.63
N ALA A 69 -8.31 -24.16 16.48
CA ALA A 69 -7.10 -24.37 17.28
C ALA A 69 -7.27 -23.98 18.76
N ASN A 70 -8.14 -23.01 19.08
CA ASN A 70 -8.38 -22.58 20.46
C ASN A 70 -9.44 -23.41 21.20
N ALA A 71 -10.27 -24.19 20.48
CA ALA A 71 -11.24 -25.09 21.10
C ALA A 71 -10.60 -26.39 21.62
N GLU A 72 -9.52 -26.88 21.00
CA GLU A 72 -8.87 -28.13 21.41
C GLU A 72 -7.91 -27.98 22.60
N SER A 73 -7.43 -26.77 22.91
CA SER A 73 -6.50 -26.58 24.04
C SER A 73 -7.17 -26.41 25.42
N ASN A 74 -8.50 -26.26 25.50
CA ASN A 74 -9.24 -26.10 26.77
C ASN A 74 -10.06 -27.34 27.19
N SER A 75 -9.85 -28.48 26.52
CA SER A 75 -10.43 -29.76 26.93
C SER A 75 -9.36 -30.84 27.09
N SER A 76 -8.38 -30.64 27.98
CA SER A 76 -7.63 -31.72 28.66
C SER A 76 -6.95 -31.20 29.92
#